data_AF-A0A2U3P081-F1
#
_entry.id   AF-A0A2U3P081-F1
#
_cell.length_a   1.000
_cell.length_b   1.000
_cell.length_c   1.000
_cell.angle_alpha   90.00
_cell.angle_beta   90.00
_cell.angle_gamma   90.00
#
_symmetry.space_group_name_H-M   'P 1'
#
loop_
_entity.id
_entity.type
_entity.pdbx_description
1 polymer ?
#
loop_
_entity_poly.entity_id
_entity_poly.type
_entity_poly.pdbx_seq_one_letter_code
_entity_poly.pdbx_strand_id
1 'polypeptide(L)'
;MVKVEVAIATGVLGHAAYSATMLVIVAEEFGPIGPGWYLLVRQLGGAAGVPFYSALAGRFRRERVLAGGFLANAVSVALMIPVLQLHTASVLLFVPIAIEGFTHTAPRAIHDALLPWLADSPAQLVASNSFSATLDTAAALVGATLAATGLWLSGPSAVLVIVAALAVLAALPLYAIRGVDTRGGVERAPILVQLAGGIGVLRKLPNARAVIVVMMLTAVIGGFEHSNIPSIATQIMHIQVSESPVLIAFGTAGGFIGGVASLSAGRRSLARSLTIGLLICALALVVLTLTSSKAVALPLLSLFSVGMVYQGVSSRTLFQSTASGRALDLLVGINMLIGVTVSAVSALCAAELNAAVGVRSTLRIAAGLAILGAIYSAWRLTRVEKQTPANRREVDAIKNVEAFRPLSVAAANQLADALIVVPAAEGDVVVRQGDSAEDMFLISSGVFETIVDGQQVRTLRHDDHFGEIALLYIAPRTASVRCVQAGELWRLRREDFLRAVTGNSTTEAAMTAIADQRLTHAGEVDRGHHDGC
;
A
#
# COMPACT_ATOMS: atom_id res chain seq x y z
N MET A 1 11.21 -9.51 11.45
CA MET A 1 10.84 -8.21 10.84
C MET A 1 12.07 -7.34 10.59
N VAL A 2 12.83 -6.92 11.61
CA VAL A 2 14.02 -6.04 11.45
C VAL A 2 15.01 -6.49 10.36
N LYS A 3 15.38 -7.78 10.33
CA LYS A 3 16.30 -8.32 9.30
C LYS A 3 15.78 -8.17 7.86
N VAL A 4 14.46 -8.25 7.67
CA VAL A 4 13.81 -8.11 6.35
C VAL A 4 13.77 -6.63 5.95
N GLU A 5 13.42 -5.75 6.88
CA GLU A 5 13.43 -4.29 6.67
C GLU A 5 14.83 -3.78 6.28
N VAL A 6 15.88 -4.23 6.99
CA VAL A 6 17.26 -3.89 6.65
C VAL A 6 17.65 -4.38 5.25
N ALA A 7 17.25 -5.59 4.89
CA ALA A 7 17.50 -6.14 3.56
C ALA A 7 16.80 -5.31 2.47
N ILE A 8 15.53 -4.96 2.67
CA ILE A 8 14.75 -4.15 1.73
C ILE A 8 15.33 -2.74 1.60
N ALA A 9 15.63 -2.07 2.71
CA ALA A 9 16.21 -0.74 2.71
C ALA A 9 17.56 -0.71 1.98
N THR A 10 18.41 -1.73 2.20
CA THR A 10 19.70 -1.88 1.49
C THR A 10 19.48 -2.09 -0.01
N GLY A 11 18.47 -2.90 -0.37
CA GLY A 11 18.04 -3.09 -1.75
C GLY A 11 17.57 -1.80 -2.43
N VAL A 12 16.74 -1.01 -1.76
CA VAL A 12 16.22 0.28 -2.26
C VAL A 12 17.36 1.28 -2.46
N LEU A 13 18.32 1.32 -1.54
CA LEU A 13 19.52 2.15 -1.67
C LEU A 13 20.33 1.77 -2.90
N GLY A 14 20.65 0.48 -3.08
CA GLY A 14 21.38 -0.01 -4.25
C GLY A 14 20.63 0.28 -5.55
N HIS A 15 19.31 0.09 -5.54
CA HIS A 15 18.47 0.38 -6.69
C HIS A 15 18.45 1.87 -7.07
N ALA A 16 18.33 2.76 -6.09
CA ALA A 16 18.35 4.20 -6.35
C ALA A 16 19.71 4.66 -6.92
N ALA A 17 20.82 4.12 -6.40
CA ALA A 17 22.14 4.36 -6.95
C ALA A 17 22.26 3.85 -8.39
N TYR A 18 21.84 2.61 -8.65
CA TYR A 18 21.80 2.04 -10.00
C TYR A 18 20.99 2.90 -10.97
N SER A 19 19.77 3.27 -10.59
CA SER A 19 18.88 4.01 -11.49
C SER A 19 19.41 5.41 -11.78
N ALA A 20 19.97 6.09 -10.78
CA ALA A 20 20.58 7.40 -10.98
C ALA A 20 21.80 7.32 -11.92
N THR A 21 22.65 6.30 -11.77
CA THR A 21 23.79 6.05 -12.65
C THR A 21 23.38 5.68 -14.07
N MET A 22 22.40 4.79 -14.22
CA MET A 22 21.92 4.38 -15.54
C MET A 22 21.26 5.52 -16.30
N LEU A 23 20.54 6.42 -15.63
CA LEU A 23 19.97 7.61 -16.27
C LEU A 23 21.04 8.53 -16.88
N VAL A 24 22.22 8.63 -16.25
CA VAL A 24 23.37 9.36 -16.80
C VAL A 24 23.89 8.63 -18.04
N ILE A 25 24.21 7.33 -17.91
CA ILE A 25 24.77 6.52 -19.00
C ILE A 25 23.89 6.60 -20.25
N VAL A 26 22.59 6.33 -20.12
CA VAL A 26 21.69 6.29 -21.28
C VAL A 26 21.40 7.67 -21.87
N ALA A 27 21.47 8.73 -21.06
CA ALA A 27 21.35 10.09 -21.56
C ALA A 27 22.60 10.53 -22.34
N GLU A 28 23.79 10.10 -21.92
CA GLU A 28 25.04 10.34 -22.64
C GLU A 28 25.10 9.53 -23.95
N GLU A 29 24.64 8.28 -23.93
CA GLU A 29 24.76 7.36 -25.06
C GLU A 29 23.65 7.56 -26.12
N PHE A 30 22.41 7.80 -25.69
CA PHE A 30 21.23 7.88 -26.57
C PHE A 30 20.55 9.26 -26.56
N GLY A 31 21.12 10.25 -25.87
CA GLY A 31 20.56 11.59 -25.80
C GLY A 31 19.22 11.65 -25.03
N PRO A 32 18.32 12.61 -25.37
CA PRO A 32 17.11 12.87 -24.59
C PRO A 32 16.09 11.73 -24.58
N ILE A 33 16.14 10.81 -25.55
CA ILE A 33 15.25 9.64 -25.64
C ILE A 33 15.72 8.45 -24.79
N GLY A 34 17.02 8.38 -24.48
CA GLY A 34 17.64 7.28 -23.74
C GLY A 34 16.98 6.97 -22.40
N PRO A 35 16.77 7.96 -21.52
CA PRO A 35 16.09 7.78 -20.25
C PRO A 35 14.70 7.13 -20.36
N GLY A 36 13.93 7.49 -21.39
CA GLY A 36 12.60 6.94 -21.63
C GLY A 36 12.64 5.46 -22.00
N TRP A 37 13.54 5.08 -22.92
CA TRP A 37 13.76 3.68 -23.30
C TRP A 37 14.30 2.84 -22.15
N TYR A 38 15.25 3.37 -21.37
CA TYR A 38 15.76 2.72 -20.16
C TYR A 38 14.62 2.39 -19.19
N LEU A 39 13.79 3.38 -18.86
CA LEU A 39 12.68 3.20 -17.93
C LEU A 39 11.65 2.21 -18.50
N LEU A 40 11.32 2.27 -19.79
CA LEU A 40 10.40 1.33 -20.41
C LEU A 40 10.90 -0.12 -20.33
N VAL A 41 12.11 -0.38 -20.82
CA VAL A 41 12.69 -1.73 -20.89
C VAL A 41 12.81 -2.34 -19.49
N ARG A 42 13.31 -1.55 -18.53
CA ARG A 42 13.44 -1.97 -17.14
C ARG A 42 12.09 -2.35 -16.53
N GLN A 43 11.06 -1.52 -16.72
CA GLN A 43 9.73 -1.76 -16.15
C GLN A 43 9.04 -2.98 -16.79
N LEU A 44 9.25 -3.22 -18.10
CA LEU A 44 8.77 -4.43 -18.77
C LEU A 44 9.43 -5.70 -18.21
N GLY A 45 10.76 -5.67 -18.01
CA GLY A 45 11.48 -6.73 -17.31
C GLY A 45 10.90 -7.00 -15.93
N GLY A 46 10.69 -5.94 -15.15
CA GLY A 46 10.10 -6.01 -13.82
C GLY A 46 8.68 -6.57 -13.78
N ALA A 47 7.82 -6.16 -14.73
CA ALA A 47 6.47 -6.68 -14.88
C ALA A 47 6.45 -8.18 -15.19
N ALA A 48 7.41 -8.67 -15.99
CA ALA A 48 7.60 -10.10 -16.24
C ALA A 48 8.12 -10.87 -15.02
N GLY A 49 8.89 -10.21 -14.12
CA GLY A 49 9.39 -10.81 -12.88
C GLY A 49 8.31 -11.10 -11.84
N VAL A 50 7.33 -10.20 -11.67
CA VAL A 50 6.25 -10.33 -10.67
C VAL A 50 5.54 -11.69 -10.66
N PRO A 51 5.01 -12.22 -11.80
CA PRO A 51 4.37 -13.53 -11.84
C PRO A 51 5.32 -14.67 -11.49
N PHE A 52 6.57 -14.59 -11.95
CA PHE A 52 7.60 -15.60 -11.72
C PHE A 52 7.94 -15.73 -10.23
N TYR A 53 8.24 -14.60 -9.57
CA TYR A 53 8.59 -14.60 -8.14
C TYR A 53 7.40 -14.91 -7.24
N SER A 54 6.19 -14.55 -7.66
CA SER A 54 4.96 -14.95 -6.96
C SER A 54 4.78 -16.47 -6.95
N ALA A 55 5.03 -17.14 -8.08
CA ALA A 55 4.99 -18.60 -8.16
C ALA A 55 6.10 -19.25 -7.32
N LEU A 56 7.30 -18.67 -7.33
CA LEU A 56 8.44 -19.16 -6.57
C LEU A 56 8.22 -19.03 -5.05
N ALA A 57 7.62 -17.92 -4.60
CA ALA A 57 7.27 -17.68 -3.20
C ALA A 57 6.15 -18.60 -2.66
N GLY A 58 5.38 -19.25 -3.55
CA GLY A 58 4.41 -20.28 -3.16
C GLY A 58 5.04 -21.66 -2.97
N ARG A 59 6.16 -21.94 -3.65
CA ARG A 59 6.84 -23.25 -3.61
C ARG A 59 8.00 -23.29 -2.61
N PHE A 60 8.64 -22.15 -2.38
CA PHE A 60 9.84 -22.04 -1.56
C PHE A 60 9.63 -21.05 -0.41
N ARG A 61 10.49 -21.15 0.61
CA ARG A 61 10.50 -20.21 1.74
C ARG A 61 10.77 -18.79 1.25
N ARG A 62 9.92 -17.83 1.64
CA ARG A 62 9.92 -16.47 1.11
C ARG A 62 11.27 -15.76 1.30
N GLU A 63 11.90 -15.90 2.46
CA GLU A 63 13.22 -15.32 2.75
C GLU A 63 14.33 -15.87 1.85
N ARG A 64 14.23 -17.12 1.39
CA ARG A 64 15.19 -17.72 0.46
C ARG A 64 14.97 -17.21 -0.96
N VAL A 65 13.71 -17.04 -1.35
CA VAL A 65 13.33 -16.43 -2.63
C VAL A 65 13.80 -14.97 -2.69
N LEU A 66 13.60 -14.22 -1.60
CA LEU A 66 14.07 -12.84 -1.45
C LEU A 66 15.61 -12.76 -1.56
N ALA A 67 16.34 -13.60 -0.82
CA ALA A 67 17.80 -13.64 -0.87
C ALA A 67 18.32 -14.01 -2.26
N GLY A 68 17.69 -14.99 -2.92
CA GLY A 68 18.03 -15.38 -4.29
C GLY A 68 17.77 -14.25 -5.30
N GLY A 69 16.68 -13.49 -5.13
CA GLY A 69 16.40 -12.30 -5.95
C GLY A 69 17.48 -11.23 -5.84
N PHE A 70 17.95 -10.94 -4.63
CA PHE A 70 19.06 -9.99 -4.42
C PHE A 70 20.38 -10.46 -5.05
N LEU A 71 20.71 -11.74 -4.94
CA LEU A 71 21.90 -12.29 -5.58
C LEU A 71 21.80 -12.28 -7.11
N ALA A 72 20.63 -12.61 -7.66
CA ALA A 72 20.38 -12.51 -9.10
C ALA A 72 20.50 -11.07 -9.60
N ASN A 73 20.01 -10.10 -8.81
CA ASN A 73 20.19 -8.68 -9.09
C ASN A 73 21.68 -8.29 -9.10
N ALA A 74 22.46 -8.70 -8.10
CA ALA A 74 23.90 -8.44 -8.05
C ALA A 74 24.63 -8.92 -9.33
N VAL A 75 24.29 -10.12 -9.81
CA VAL A 75 24.82 -10.66 -11.07
C VAL A 75 24.37 -9.82 -12.26
N SER A 76 23.08 -9.46 -12.34
CA SER A 76 22.55 -8.65 -13.44
C SER A 76 23.22 -7.28 -13.56
N VAL A 77 23.50 -6.63 -12.43
CA VAL A 77 24.24 -5.36 -12.37
C VAL A 77 25.70 -5.56 -12.77
N ALA A 78 26.34 -6.63 -12.29
CA ALA A 78 27.72 -6.93 -12.66
C ALA A 78 27.89 -7.22 -14.16
N LEU A 79 26.89 -7.83 -14.81
CA LEU A 79 26.86 -8.05 -16.26
C LEU A 79 26.82 -6.75 -17.08
N MET A 80 26.40 -5.63 -16.48
CA MET A 80 26.39 -4.32 -17.14
C MET A 80 27.81 -3.78 -17.39
N ILE A 81 28.74 -4.04 -16.46
CA ILE A 81 30.10 -3.49 -16.49
C ILE A 81 30.87 -3.85 -17.77
N PRO A 82 30.98 -5.13 -18.18
CA PRO A 82 31.67 -5.47 -19.43
C PRO A 82 30.99 -4.87 -20.66
N VAL A 83 29.66 -4.74 -20.66
CA VAL A 83 28.92 -4.13 -21.80
C VAL A 83 29.31 -2.66 -21.97
N LEU A 84 29.46 -1.91 -20.86
CA LEU A 84 29.90 -0.52 -20.89
C LEU A 84 31.35 -0.36 -21.38
N GLN A 85 32.20 -1.36 -21.15
CA GLN A 85 33.61 -1.34 -21.58
C GLN A 85 33.80 -1.62 -23.07
N LEU A 86 32.80 -2.20 -23.74
CA LEU A 86 32.92 -2.54 -25.16
C LEU A 86 32.91 -1.30 -26.08
N HIS A 87 32.68 -0.09 -25.56
CA HIS A 87 32.67 1.20 -26.28
C HIS A 87 31.79 1.24 -27.54
N THR A 88 30.98 0.20 -27.79
CA THR A 88 29.99 0.15 -28.84
C THR A 88 28.70 0.71 -28.30
N ALA A 89 28.32 1.91 -28.76
CA ALA A 89 27.00 2.48 -28.52
C ALA A 89 25.96 1.51 -29.07
N SER A 90 25.35 0.69 -28.22
CA SER A 90 24.66 -0.50 -28.70
C SER A 90 23.43 -0.83 -27.88
N VAL A 91 22.38 -1.15 -28.63
CA VAL A 91 21.11 -1.70 -28.15
C VAL A 91 21.32 -2.90 -27.19
N LEU A 92 22.51 -3.51 -27.19
CA LEU A 92 22.94 -4.54 -26.26
C LEU A 92 22.81 -4.12 -24.78
N LEU A 93 22.94 -2.82 -24.45
CA LEU A 93 22.76 -2.34 -23.07
C LEU A 93 21.34 -2.61 -22.53
N PHE A 94 20.33 -2.65 -23.40
CA PHE A 94 18.95 -2.90 -22.99
C PHE A 94 18.69 -4.33 -22.50
N VAL A 95 19.53 -5.30 -22.89
CA VAL A 95 19.40 -6.69 -22.43
C VAL A 95 19.67 -6.83 -20.92
N PRO A 96 20.83 -6.44 -20.37
CA PRO A 96 21.06 -6.45 -18.93
C PRO A 96 20.13 -5.49 -18.17
N ILE A 97 19.67 -4.38 -18.79
CA ILE A 97 18.64 -3.50 -18.17
C ILE A 97 17.33 -4.26 -17.94
N ALA A 98 16.87 -5.05 -18.92
CA ALA A 98 15.67 -5.86 -18.78
C ALA A 98 15.83 -6.95 -17.70
N ILE A 99 17.01 -7.57 -17.61
CA ILE A 99 17.34 -8.59 -16.60
C ILE A 99 17.39 -7.97 -15.20
N GLU A 100 17.98 -6.79 -15.03
CA GLU A 100 17.96 -6.06 -13.76
C GLU A 100 16.52 -5.75 -13.34
N GLY A 101 15.72 -5.23 -14.27
CA GLY A 101 14.31 -4.94 -14.02
C GLY A 101 13.57 -6.17 -13.52
N PHE A 102 13.75 -7.32 -14.18
CA PHE A 102 13.18 -8.60 -13.79
C PHE A 102 13.59 -9.02 -12.37
N THR A 103 14.89 -8.98 -12.07
CA THR A 103 15.42 -9.48 -10.78
C THR A 103 15.12 -8.56 -9.60
N HIS A 104 14.98 -7.25 -9.84
CA HIS A 104 14.73 -6.25 -8.81
C HIS A 104 13.29 -6.26 -8.25
N THR A 105 12.28 -6.67 -9.02
CA THR A 105 10.87 -6.55 -8.56
C THR A 105 10.45 -7.56 -7.49
N ALA A 106 11.21 -8.65 -7.31
CA ALA A 106 10.89 -9.72 -6.37
C ALA A 106 10.72 -9.26 -4.91
N PRO A 107 11.63 -8.45 -4.33
CA PRO A 107 11.60 -8.19 -2.90
C PRO A 107 10.48 -7.28 -2.43
N ARG A 108 10.11 -6.31 -3.27
CA ARG A 108 9.12 -5.29 -2.93
C ARG A 108 7.68 -5.81 -2.99
N ALA A 109 7.38 -6.65 -3.99
CA ALA A 109 6.05 -7.25 -4.17
C ALA A 109 5.62 -8.13 -2.97
N ILE A 110 6.57 -8.84 -2.36
CA ILE A 110 6.30 -9.73 -1.22
C ILE A 110 6.07 -8.91 0.07
N HIS A 111 6.74 -7.78 0.22
CA HIS A 111 6.63 -6.89 1.38
C HIS A 111 5.31 -6.10 1.39
N ASP A 112 4.97 -5.44 0.27
CA ASP A 112 3.78 -4.59 0.15
C ASP A 112 2.46 -5.35 0.40
N ALA A 113 2.43 -6.65 0.09
CA ALA A 113 1.24 -7.49 0.28
C ALA A 113 0.93 -7.83 1.74
N LEU A 114 1.88 -7.63 2.67
CA LEU A 114 1.71 -7.99 4.09
C LEU A 114 1.26 -6.80 4.94
N LEU A 115 1.55 -5.57 4.50
CA LEU A 115 1.34 -4.35 5.30
C LEU A 115 -0.12 -4.14 5.77
N PRO A 116 -1.16 -4.38 4.95
CA PRO A 116 -2.55 -4.16 5.36
C PRO A 116 -3.03 -5.12 6.46
N TRP A 117 -2.41 -6.30 6.56
CA TRP A 117 -2.76 -7.32 7.53
C TRP A 117 -2.13 -7.07 8.90
N LEU A 118 -1.13 -6.18 8.96
CA LEU A 118 -0.37 -5.86 10.17
C LEU A 118 -0.85 -4.57 10.86
N ALA A 119 -1.81 -3.84 10.27
CA ALA A 119 -2.32 -2.58 10.80
C ALA A 119 -3.70 -2.74 11.45
N ASP A 120 -3.86 -2.25 12.68
CA ASP A 120 -5.09 -2.39 13.47
C ASP A 120 -6.04 -1.17 13.37
N SER A 121 -5.59 -0.04 12.80
CA SER A 121 -6.47 1.13 12.54
C SER A 121 -6.11 1.87 11.24
N PRO A 122 -7.05 2.60 10.59
CA PRO A 122 -6.74 3.40 9.40
C PRO A 122 -5.63 4.43 9.64
N ALA A 123 -5.55 4.99 10.86
CA ALA A 123 -4.48 5.88 11.27
C ALA A 123 -3.12 5.14 11.34
N GLN A 124 -3.10 3.91 11.84
CA GLN A 124 -1.90 3.06 11.80
C GLN A 124 -1.54 2.63 10.37
N LEU A 125 -2.51 2.40 9.48
CA LEU A 125 -2.25 2.11 8.07
C LEU A 125 -1.61 3.31 7.36
N VAL A 126 -2.11 4.53 7.60
CA VAL A 126 -1.46 5.77 7.15
C VAL A 126 -0.07 5.90 7.75
N ALA A 127 0.10 5.64 9.05
CA ALA A 127 1.40 5.71 9.71
C ALA A 127 2.40 4.66 9.16
N SER A 128 1.93 3.46 8.84
CA SER A 128 2.75 2.38 8.27
C SER A 128 3.15 2.68 6.82
N ASN A 129 2.20 3.17 6.01
CA ASN A 129 2.47 3.63 4.64
C ASN A 129 3.42 4.83 4.63
N SER A 130 3.24 5.77 5.57
CA SER A 130 4.13 6.92 5.78
C SER A 130 5.53 6.46 6.19
N PHE A 131 5.65 5.59 7.19
CA PHE A 131 6.92 5.05 7.65
C PHE A 131 7.68 4.32 6.53
N SER A 132 6.99 3.46 5.79
CA SER A 132 7.58 2.74 4.65
C SER A 132 8.05 3.72 3.57
N ALA A 133 7.24 4.73 3.24
CA ALA A 133 7.62 5.76 2.28
C ALA A 133 8.82 6.62 2.76
N THR A 134 8.88 6.93 4.05
CA THR A 134 10.01 7.65 4.66
C THR A 134 11.29 6.81 4.64
N LEU A 135 11.21 5.50 4.91
CA LEU A 135 12.36 4.60 4.78
C LEU A 135 12.83 4.49 3.33
N ASP A 136 11.90 4.30 2.39
CA ASP A 136 12.22 4.22 0.96
C ASP A 136 12.90 5.50 0.47
N THR A 137 12.39 6.67 0.87
CA THR A 137 12.96 7.97 0.47
C THR A 137 14.32 8.24 1.11
N ALA A 138 14.52 7.83 2.36
CA ALA A 138 15.83 7.93 3.01
C ALA A 138 16.87 7.02 2.33
N ALA A 139 16.51 5.78 2.04
CA ALA A 139 17.37 4.85 1.30
C ALA A 139 17.67 5.38 -0.12
N ALA A 140 16.66 5.90 -0.82
CA ALA A 140 16.80 6.47 -2.15
C ALA A 140 17.69 7.73 -2.17
N LEU A 141 17.59 8.59 -1.15
CA LEU A 141 18.46 9.75 -0.97
C LEU A 141 19.92 9.31 -0.85
N VAL A 142 20.21 8.35 0.04
CA VAL A 142 21.57 7.83 0.21
C VAL A 142 22.08 7.20 -1.09
N GLY A 143 21.24 6.43 -1.80
CA GLY A 143 21.60 5.83 -3.09
C GLY A 143 21.90 6.88 -4.16
N ALA A 144 21.07 7.92 -4.30
CA ALA A 144 21.30 8.99 -5.25
C ALA A 144 22.57 9.81 -4.93
N THR A 145 22.85 10.06 -3.65
CA THR A 145 24.11 10.70 -3.21
C THR A 145 25.32 9.81 -3.49
N LEU A 146 25.20 8.49 -3.32
CA LEU A 146 26.24 7.52 -3.66
C LEU A 146 26.51 7.52 -5.16
N ALA A 147 25.47 7.56 -5.99
CA ALA A 147 25.63 7.69 -7.44
C ALA A 147 26.31 9.01 -7.82
N ALA A 148 25.88 10.13 -7.24
CA ALA A 148 26.47 11.45 -7.50
C ALA A 148 27.97 11.49 -7.17
N THR A 149 28.34 11.05 -5.97
CA THR A 149 29.73 11.08 -5.50
C THR A 149 30.59 10.05 -6.23
N GLY A 150 30.07 8.83 -6.43
CA GLY A 150 30.80 7.77 -7.11
C GLY A 150 31.03 8.05 -8.60
N LEU A 151 30.05 8.66 -9.29
CA LEU A 151 30.24 9.11 -10.68
C LEU A 151 31.30 10.21 -10.77
N TRP A 152 31.30 11.16 -9.83
CA TRP A 152 32.28 12.25 -9.79
C TRP A 152 33.70 11.76 -9.50
N LEU A 153 33.86 10.76 -8.63
CA LEU A 153 35.18 10.27 -8.19
C LEU A 153 35.76 9.15 -9.05
N SER A 154 34.93 8.24 -9.55
CA SER A 154 35.39 6.94 -10.05
C SER A 154 34.64 6.43 -11.29
N GLY A 155 33.65 7.19 -11.76
CA GLY A 155 32.88 6.86 -12.96
C GLY A 155 31.84 5.75 -12.79
N PRO A 156 31.10 5.42 -13.86
CA PRO A 156 29.89 4.59 -13.76
C PRO A 156 30.16 3.14 -13.34
N SER A 157 31.24 2.54 -13.84
CA SER A 157 31.59 1.14 -13.54
C SER A 157 31.85 0.92 -12.04
N ALA A 158 32.51 1.88 -11.37
CA ALA A 158 32.77 1.80 -9.94
C ALA A 158 31.47 1.84 -9.11
N VAL A 159 30.52 2.70 -9.51
CA VAL A 159 29.20 2.74 -8.86
C VAL A 159 28.46 1.42 -9.02
N LEU A 160 28.47 0.83 -10.21
CA LEU A 160 27.81 -0.46 -10.46
C LEU A 160 28.42 -1.61 -9.63
N VAL A 161 29.74 -1.60 -9.39
CA VAL A 161 30.37 -2.55 -8.44
C VAL A 161 29.82 -2.37 -7.03
N ILE A 162 29.70 -1.12 -6.56
CA ILE A 162 29.13 -0.83 -5.24
C ILE A 162 27.67 -1.28 -5.16
N VAL A 163 26.87 -1.03 -6.19
CA VAL A 163 25.48 -1.50 -6.29
C VAL A 163 25.40 -3.03 -6.20
N ALA A 164 26.24 -3.75 -6.95
CA ALA A 164 26.28 -5.21 -6.90
C ALA A 164 26.66 -5.72 -5.49
N ALA A 165 27.63 -5.07 -4.84
CA ALA A 165 28.00 -5.37 -3.46
C ALA A 165 26.86 -5.12 -2.46
N LEU A 166 26.13 -4.01 -2.60
CA LEU A 166 24.95 -3.70 -1.79
C LEU A 166 23.85 -4.75 -1.96
N ALA A 167 23.63 -5.24 -3.18
CA ALA A 167 22.68 -6.31 -3.43
C ALA A 167 23.10 -7.62 -2.73
N VAL A 168 24.40 -7.97 -2.73
CA VAL A 168 24.92 -9.10 -1.95
C VAL A 168 24.71 -8.89 -0.44
N LEU A 169 25.03 -7.69 0.07
CA LEU A 169 24.84 -7.33 1.48
C LEU A 169 23.37 -7.42 1.91
N ALA A 170 22.43 -7.02 1.04
CA ALA A 170 21.00 -7.14 1.29
C ALA A 170 20.55 -8.60 1.45
N ALA A 171 21.21 -9.56 0.80
CA ALA A 171 20.87 -10.97 0.90
C ALA A 171 21.32 -11.62 2.24
N LEU A 172 22.40 -11.14 2.87
CA LEU A 172 23.01 -11.80 4.04
C LEU A 172 22.08 -11.92 5.26
N PRO A 173 21.36 -10.87 5.70
CA PRO A 173 20.47 -10.95 6.87
C PRO A 173 19.36 -11.99 6.70
N LEU A 174 18.94 -12.24 5.46
CA LEU A 174 17.84 -13.15 5.14
C LEU A 174 18.23 -14.63 5.35
N TYR A 175 19.50 -14.99 5.09
CA TYR A 175 20.00 -16.34 5.37
C TYR A 175 20.09 -16.65 6.88
N ALA A 176 20.17 -15.62 7.72
CA ALA A 176 20.19 -15.74 9.17
C ALA A 176 18.80 -15.94 9.79
N ILE A 177 17.74 -16.06 8.99
CA ILE A 177 16.38 -16.36 9.45
C ILE A 177 16.19 -17.89 9.49
N ARG A 178 15.98 -18.44 10.69
CA ARG A 178 15.77 -19.89 10.94
C ARG A 178 14.48 -20.09 11.74
N GLY A 179 13.88 -21.28 11.63
CA GLY A 179 12.79 -21.73 12.53
C GLY A 179 11.38 -21.21 12.23
N VAL A 180 11.17 -20.48 11.13
CA VAL A 180 9.82 -20.01 10.72
C VAL A 180 9.52 -20.57 9.34
N ASP A 181 8.42 -21.33 9.19
CA ASP A 181 7.92 -21.69 7.88
C ASP A 181 7.13 -20.51 7.31
N THR A 182 7.72 -19.84 6.33
CA THR A 182 7.15 -18.66 5.66
C THR A 182 6.46 -19.03 4.34
N ARG A 183 6.34 -20.32 4.02
CA ARG A 183 5.60 -20.78 2.85
C ARG A 183 4.15 -20.29 2.98
N GLY A 184 3.68 -19.53 2.00
CA GLY A 184 2.30 -19.09 1.98
C GLY A 184 1.43 -20.20 1.41
N GLY A 185 0.55 -20.79 2.22
CA GLY A 185 -0.41 -21.82 1.81
C GLY A 185 -1.56 -21.32 0.94
N VAL A 186 -1.32 -20.42 -0.02
CA VAL A 186 -2.37 -19.94 -0.93
C VAL A 186 -2.08 -20.48 -2.32
N GLU A 187 -2.80 -21.53 -2.71
CA GLU A 187 -2.96 -21.92 -4.11
C GLU A 187 -3.58 -20.74 -4.86
N ARG A 188 -2.71 -19.95 -5.49
CA ARG A 188 -3.11 -18.78 -6.24
C ARG A 188 -3.48 -19.21 -7.66
N ALA A 189 -4.68 -18.86 -8.11
CA ALA A 189 -5.11 -19.06 -9.49
C ALA A 189 -4.07 -18.52 -10.48
N PRO A 190 -3.99 -19.04 -11.73
CA PRO A 190 -3.06 -18.52 -12.74
C PRO A 190 -3.12 -16.99 -12.85
N ILE A 191 -1.98 -16.33 -13.09
CA ILE A 191 -1.91 -14.85 -13.15
C ILE A 191 -2.95 -14.26 -14.11
N LEU A 192 -3.17 -14.89 -15.26
CA LEU A 192 -4.20 -14.48 -16.22
C LEU A 192 -5.61 -14.47 -15.61
N VAL A 193 -5.94 -15.45 -14.77
CA VAL A 193 -7.23 -15.55 -14.08
C VAL A 193 -7.34 -14.48 -12.99
N GLN A 194 -6.25 -14.18 -12.27
CA GLN A 194 -6.22 -13.09 -11.30
C GLN A 194 -6.35 -11.72 -11.97
N LEU A 195 -5.68 -11.50 -13.10
CA LEU A 195 -5.77 -10.26 -13.86
C LEU A 195 -7.19 -10.06 -14.43
N ALA A 196 -7.76 -11.10 -15.04
CA ALA A 196 -9.14 -11.06 -15.52
C ALA A 196 -10.13 -10.80 -14.38
N GLY A 197 -9.93 -11.45 -13.23
CA GLY A 197 -10.68 -11.22 -12.00
C GLY A 197 -10.56 -9.77 -11.50
N GLY A 198 -9.35 -9.23 -11.45
CA GLY A 198 -9.07 -7.85 -11.06
C GLY A 198 -9.73 -6.83 -11.98
N ILE A 199 -9.70 -7.03 -13.30
CA ILE A 199 -10.42 -6.19 -14.27
C ILE A 199 -11.93 -6.28 -14.03
N GLY A 200 -12.46 -7.48 -13.79
CA GLY A 200 -13.87 -7.71 -13.49
C GLY A 200 -14.32 -6.98 -12.21
N VAL A 201 -13.55 -7.07 -11.13
CA VAL A 201 -13.80 -6.37 -9.87
C VAL A 201 -13.72 -4.85 -10.05
N LEU A 202 -12.69 -4.38 -10.76
CA LEU A 202 -12.49 -2.94 -11.02
C LEU A 202 -13.65 -2.33 -11.83
N ARG A 203 -14.27 -3.09 -12.73
CA ARG A 203 -15.47 -2.67 -13.46
C ARG A 203 -16.69 -2.51 -12.56
N LYS A 204 -16.82 -3.35 -11.53
CA LYS A 204 -17.95 -3.35 -10.59
C LYS A 204 -17.82 -2.32 -9.47
N LEU A 205 -16.61 -1.84 -9.16
CA LEU A 205 -16.34 -0.89 -8.09
C LEU A 205 -16.00 0.51 -8.63
N PRO A 206 -17.00 1.38 -8.89
CA PRO A 206 -16.78 2.70 -9.50
C PRO A 206 -15.96 3.65 -8.63
N ASN A 207 -15.95 3.44 -7.31
CA ASN A 207 -15.17 4.23 -6.35
C ASN A 207 -13.68 3.86 -6.42
N ALA A 208 -13.35 2.56 -6.40
CA ALA A 208 -11.99 2.07 -6.61
C ALA A 208 -11.43 2.57 -7.95
N ARG A 209 -12.25 2.52 -9.00
CA ARG A 209 -11.89 3.00 -10.34
C ARG A 209 -11.51 4.48 -10.37
N ALA A 210 -12.23 5.32 -9.64
CA ALA A 210 -11.92 6.74 -9.55
C ALA A 210 -10.59 7.00 -8.83
N VAL A 211 -10.28 6.25 -7.77
CA VAL A 211 -8.99 6.36 -7.07
C VAL A 211 -7.84 5.91 -7.96
N ILE A 212 -8.00 4.79 -8.68
CA ILE A 212 -6.99 4.30 -9.63
C ILE A 212 -6.70 5.33 -10.73
N VAL A 213 -7.69 6.07 -11.24
CA VAL A 213 -7.45 7.13 -12.25
C VAL A 213 -6.47 8.18 -11.72
N VAL A 214 -6.61 8.60 -10.46
CA VAL A 214 -5.68 9.54 -9.84
C VAL A 214 -4.30 8.92 -9.63
N MET A 215 -4.22 7.65 -9.22
CA MET A 215 -2.95 6.93 -9.08
C MET A 215 -2.22 6.75 -10.42
N MET A 216 -2.94 6.45 -11.49
CA MET A 216 -2.40 6.39 -12.85
C MET A 216 -1.83 7.75 -13.25
N LEU A 217 -2.57 8.84 -12.99
CA LEU A 217 -2.11 10.18 -13.32
C LEU A 217 -0.84 10.57 -12.54
N THR A 218 -0.76 10.19 -11.26
CA THR A 218 0.48 10.32 -10.48
C THR A 218 1.63 9.55 -11.10
N ALA A 219 1.38 8.31 -11.54
CA ALA A 219 2.39 7.50 -12.22
C ALA A 219 2.85 8.15 -13.53
N VAL A 220 1.93 8.79 -14.27
CA VAL A 220 2.28 9.59 -15.45
C VAL A 220 3.22 10.74 -15.08
N ILE A 221 2.83 11.56 -14.10
CA ILE A 221 3.62 12.72 -13.63
C ILE A 221 5.01 12.28 -13.13
N GLY A 222 5.07 11.18 -12.37
CA GLY A 222 6.33 10.62 -11.89
C GLY A 222 7.23 10.08 -13.00
N GLY A 223 6.67 9.46 -14.04
CA GLY A 223 7.44 9.02 -15.22
C GLY A 223 7.96 10.20 -16.04
N PHE A 224 7.16 11.27 -16.17
CA PHE A 224 7.60 12.50 -16.83
C PHE A 224 8.79 13.13 -16.12
N GLU A 225 8.74 13.25 -14.79
CA GLU A 225 9.83 13.83 -14.04
C GLU A 225 11.09 12.94 -14.09
N HIS A 226 10.99 11.64 -13.78
CA HIS A 226 12.14 10.73 -13.79
C HIS A 226 12.86 10.69 -15.14
N SER A 227 12.11 10.64 -16.25
CA SER A 227 12.72 10.59 -17.58
C SER A 227 13.39 11.89 -17.99
N ASN A 228 12.96 13.03 -17.44
CA ASN A 228 13.47 14.34 -17.82
C ASN A 228 14.60 14.84 -16.93
N ILE A 229 14.92 14.20 -15.81
CA ILE A 229 16.00 14.62 -14.90
C ILE A 229 17.32 14.98 -15.64
N PRO A 230 17.87 14.15 -16.55
CA PRO A 230 19.09 14.50 -17.29
C PRO A 230 18.93 15.74 -18.19
N SER A 231 17.74 15.94 -18.75
CA SER A 231 17.44 17.12 -19.58
C SER A 231 17.17 18.37 -18.76
N ILE A 232 16.61 18.25 -17.55
CA ILE A 232 16.50 19.35 -16.58
C ILE A 232 17.91 19.81 -16.18
N ALA A 233 18.82 18.86 -15.92
CA ALA A 233 20.22 19.16 -15.60
C ALA A 233 20.90 19.98 -16.71
N THR A 234 20.86 19.50 -17.94
CA THR A 234 21.60 20.11 -19.05
C THR A 234 20.92 21.34 -19.66
N GLN A 235 19.60 21.28 -19.89
CA GLN A 235 18.88 22.30 -20.66
C GLN A 235 18.25 23.41 -19.79
N ILE A 236 17.97 23.15 -18.50
CA ILE A 236 17.42 24.16 -17.58
C ILE A 236 18.50 24.73 -16.66
N MET A 237 19.31 23.86 -16.05
CA MET A 237 20.32 24.26 -15.07
C MET A 237 21.72 24.46 -15.64
N HIS A 238 21.94 24.09 -16.90
CA HIS A 238 23.23 24.21 -17.60
C HIS A 238 24.38 23.55 -16.83
N ILE A 239 24.14 22.34 -16.32
CA ILE A 239 25.14 21.48 -15.67
C ILE A 239 25.41 20.23 -16.48
N GLN A 240 26.50 19.52 -16.14
CA GLN A 240 26.86 18.26 -16.78
C GLN A 240 25.80 17.18 -16.52
N VAL A 241 25.60 16.27 -17.47
CA VAL A 241 24.68 15.13 -17.31
C VAL A 241 25.09 14.29 -16.11
N SER A 242 26.39 14.09 -15.89
CA SER A 242 26.94 13.36 -14.75
C SER A 242 26.58 13.96 -13.37
N GLU A 243 26.15 15.23 -13.32
CA GLU A 243 25.67 15.88 -12.10
C GLU A 243 24.16 15.65 -11.86
N SER A 244 23.42 15.05 -12.80
CA SER A 244 21.98 14.78 -12.65
C SER A 244 21.60 13.92 -11.43
N PRO A 245 22.43 13.00 -10.89
CA PRO A 245 22.12 12.30 -9.65
C PRO A 245 21.96 13.24 -8.44
N VAL A 246 22.60 14.42 -8.45
CA VAL A 246 22.39 15.44 -7.41
C VAL A 246 20.94 15.92 -7.41
N LEU A 247 20.33 16.08 -8.59
CA LEU A 247 18.93 16.49 -8.70
C LEU A 247 17.99 15.43 -8.11
N ILE A 248 18.29 14.15 -8.34
CA ILE A 248 17.55 13.02 -7.75
C ILE A 248 17.71 13.02 -6.22
N ALA A 249 18.90 13.29 -5.70
CA ALA A 249 19.13 13.40 -4.27
C ALA A 249 18.30 14.56 -3.66
N PHE A 250 18.31 15.75 -4.26
CA PHE A 250 17.46 16.85 -3.79
C PHE A 250 15.98 16.55 -3.90
N GLY A 251 15.53 15.92 -4.99
CA GLY A 251 14.16 15.43 -5.15
C GLY A 251 13.79 14.49 -4.01
N THR A 252 14.54 13.41 -3.82
CA THR A 252 14.28 12.40 -2.78
C THR A 252 14.30 12.97 -1.36
N ALA A 253 15.14 13.96 -1.04
CA ALA A 253 15.15 14.63 0.26
C ALA A 253 13.79 15.28 0.62
N GLY A 254 13.09 15.87 -0.35
CA GLY A 254 11.74 16.38 -0.14
C GLY A 254 10.71 15.28 0.16
N GLY A 255 10.96 14.06 -0.31
CA GLY A 255 10.11 12.91 -0.05
C GLY A 255 10.02 12.54 1.43
N PHE A 256 11.10 12.76 2.21
CA PHE A 256 11.07 12.59 3.66
C PHE A 256 10.05 13.52 4.32
N ILE A 257 10.06 14.80 3.94
CA ILE A 257 9.11 15.81 4.42
C ILE A 257 7.68 15.44 4.00
N GLY A 258 7.48 15.01 2.75
CA GLY A 258 6.18 14.53 2.26
C GLY A 258 5.65 13.31 3.04
N GLY A 259 6.54 12.37 3.37
CA GLY A 259 6.25 11.20 4.19
C GLY A 259 5.77 11.58 5.58
N VAL A 260 6.50 12.45 6.29
CA VAL A 260 6.10 12.95 7.62
C VAL A 260 4.82 13.78 7.54
N ALA A 261 4.70 14.69 6.56
CA ALA A 261 3.51 15.52 6.37
C ALA A 261 2.25 14.67 6.12
N SER A 262 2.39 13.51 5.47
CA SER A 262 1.27 12.59 5.18
C SER A 262 0.58 12.03 6.42
N LEU A 263 1.23 12.05 7.60
CA LEU A 263 0.58 11.70 8.86
C LEU A 263 -0.60 12.63 9.20
N SER A 264 -0.57 13.87 8.73
CA SER A 264 -1.69 14.81 8.88
C SER A 264 -2.91 14.43 8.03
N ALA A 265 -2.73 13.63 6.97
CA ALA A 265 -3.82 13.18 6.09
C ALA A 265 -4.81 12.29 6.82
N GLY A 266 -4.35 11.47 7.79
CA GLY A 266 -5.23 10.62 8.61
C GLY A 266 -6.19 11.40 9.53
N ARG A 267 -5.88 12.66 9.84
CA ARG A 267 -6.74 13.57 10.62
C ARG A 267 -7.69 14.40 9.76
N ARG A 268 -7.46 14.44 8.44
CA ARG A 268 -8.21 15.26 7.47
C ARG A 268 -8.85 14.35 6.41
N SER A 269 -9.46 14.95 5.40
CA SER A 269 -9.95 14.21 4.24
C SER A 269 -8.78 13.73 3.36
N LEU A 270 -8.76 12.44 3.03
CA LEU A 270 -7.76 11.82 2.16
C LEU A 270 -7.85 12.40 0.74
N ALA A 271 -9.04 12.67 0.22
CA ALA A 271 -9.22 13.28 -1.09
C ALA A 271 -8.67 14.71 -1.17
N ARG A 272 -8.83 15.51 -0.10
CA ARG A 272 -8.20 16.85 -0.03
C ARG A 272 -6.69 16.75 -0.04
N SER A 273 -6.14 15.75 0.66
CA SER A 273 -4.69 15.52 0.70
C SER A 273 -4.14 15.18 -0.70
N LEU A 274 -4.88 14.38 -1.48
CA LEU A 274 -4.55 14.10 -2.88
C LEU A 274 -4.54 15.35 -3.77
N THR A 275 -5.57 16.19 -3.63
CA THR A 275 -5.65 17.45 -4.38
C THR A 275 -4.48 18.38 -4.02
N ILE A 276 -4.15 18.52 -2.74
CA ILE A 276 -3.03 19.34 -2.28
C ILE A 276 -1.70 18.81 -2.85
N GLY A 277 -1.47 17.49 -2.78
CA GLY A 277 -0.25 16.88 -3.32
C GLY A 277 -0.06 17.18 -4.82
N LEU A 278 -1.11 17.04 -5.62
CA LEU A 278 -1.07 17.34 -7.05
C LEU A 278 -0.86 18.83 -7.35
N LEU A 279 -1.46 19.73 -6.56
CA LEU A 279 -1.23 21.18 -6.69
C LEU A 279 0.22 21.55 -6.35
N ILE A 280 0.80 20.91 -5.33
CA ILE A 280 2.22 21.08 -4.99
C ILE A 280 3.10 20.62 -6.16
N CYS A 281 2.83 19.45 -6.75
CA CYS A 281 3.55 18.97 -7.93
C CYS A 281 3.42 19.94 -9.12
N ALA A 282 2.19 20.40 -9.41
CA ALA A 282 1.94 21.34 -10.49
C ALA A 282 2.70 22.66 -10.29
N LEU A 283 2.66 23.22 -9.09
CA LEU A 283 3.37 24.44 -8.75
C LEU A 283 4.89 24.27 -8.95
N ALA A 284 5.46 23.18 -8.43
CA ALA A 284 6.88 22.89 -8.57
C ALA A 284 7.29 22.80 -10.05
N LEU A 285 6.52 22.08 -10.87
CA LEU A 285 6.79 21.93 -12.31
C LEU A 285 6.66 23.25 -13.07
N VAL A 286 5.62 24.05 -12.82
CA VAL A 286 5.43 25.37 -13.48
C VAL A 286 6.61 26.28 -13.18
N VAL A 287 6.98 26.43 -11.90
CA VAL A 287 8.07 27.32 -11.50
C VAL A 287 9.41 26.82 -12.04
N LEU A 288 9.61 25.49 -12.12
CA LEU A 288 10.81 24.90 -12.72
C LEU A 288 10.97 25.31 -14.21
N THR A 289 9.87 25.56 -14.92
CA THR A 289 9.93 26.01 -16.33
C THR A 289 10.31 27.48 -16.50
N LEU A 290 10.25 28.26 -15.41
CA LEU A 290 10.50 29.70 -15.38
C LEU A 290 11.89 30.04 -14.84
N THR A 291 12.50 29.15 -14.06
CA THR A 291 13.84 29.36 -13.50
C THR A 291 14.93 28.74 -14.36
N SER A 292 16.14 29.27 -14.24
CA SER A 292 17.39 28.62 -14.68
C SER A 292 18.43 28.60 -13.56
N SER A 293 18.06 29.09 -12.37
CA SER A 293 18.93 29.14 -11.21
C SER A 293 18.90 27.81 -10.45
N LYS A 294 20.08 27.20 -10.24
CA LYS A 294 20.25 25.98 -9.42
C LYS A 294 19.69 26.15 -8.01
N ALA A 295 19.92 27.32 -7.41
CA ALA A 295 19.48 27.64 -6.06
C ALA A 295 17.94 27.63 -5.91
N VAL A 296 17.22 27.84 -7.01
CA VAL A 296 15.74 27.79 -7.05
C VAL A 296 15.26 26.43 -7.54
N ALA A 297 15.91 25.84 -8.55
CA ALA A 297 15.51 24.57 -9.15
C ALA A 297 15.62 23.38 -8.18
N LEU A 298 16.69 23.30 -7.38
CA LEU A 298 16.90 22.19 -6.45
C LEU A 298 15.80 22.12 -5.36
N PRO A 299 15.45 23.21 -4.64
CA PRO A 299 14.30 23.20 -3.73
C PRO A 299 12.97 22.86 -4.41
N LEU A 300 12.77 23.22 -5.67
CA LEU A 300 11.54 22.90 -6.40
C LEU A 300 11.43 21.40 -6.71
N LEU A 301 12.54 20.71 -7.00
CA LEU A 301 12.56 19.25 -7.12
C LEU A 301 12.21 18.58 -5.79
N SER A 302 12.74 19.09 -4.67
CA SER A 302 12.32 18.64 -3.34
C SER A 302 10.82 18.88 -3.12
N LEU A 303 10.30 20.06 -3.47
CA LEU A 303 8.87 20.39 -3.34
C LEU A 303 7.99 19.47 -4.18
N PHE A 304 8.39 19.16 -5.41
CA PHE A 304 7.70 18.18 -6.27
C PHE A 304 7.60 16.82 -5.58
N SER A 305 8.71 16.34 -5.01
CA SER A 305 8.76 15.07 -4.29
C SER A 305 7.91 15.05 -3.00
N VAL A 306 7.83 16.18 -2.27
CA VAL A 306 6.86 16.34 -1.16
C VAL A 306 5.45 16.03 -1.64
N GLY A 307 5.04 16.64 -2.76
CA GLY A 307 3.72 16.42 -3.36
C GLY A 307 3.50 14.97 -3.78
N MET A 308 4.48 14.36 -4.44
CA MET A 308 4.43 12.97 -4.92
C MET A 308 4.30 11.97 -3.77
N VAL A 309 5.11 12.10 -2.71
CA VAL A 309 5.06 11.18 -1.56
C VAL A 309 3.80 11.39 -0.74
N TYR A 310 3.41 12.64 -0.50
CA TYR A 310 2.16 12.97 0.19
C TYR A 310 0.93 12.36 -0.52
N GLN A 311 0.92 12.43 -1.85
CA GLN A 311 -0.10 11.80 -2.68
C GLN A 311 0.01 10.27 -2.68
N GLY A 312 1.22 9.71 -2.75
CA GLY A 312 1.46 8.27 -2.78
C GLY A 312 0.99 7.56 -1.51
N VAL A 313 1.13 8.19 -0.33
CA VAL A 313 0.60 7.64 0.93
C VAL A 313 -0.92 7.77 0.98
N SER A 314 -1.45 8.96 0.64
CA SER A 314 -2.89 9.22 0.69
C SER A 314 -3.69 8.37 -0.29
N SER A 315 -3.15 8.14 -1.49
CA SER A 315 -3.85 7.40 -2.57
C SER A 315 -3.88 5.91 -2.30
N ARG A 316 -2.76 5.33 -1.85
CA ARG A 316 -2.71 3.93 -1.39
C ARG A 316 -3.69 3.68 -0.25
N THR A 317 -3.75 4.59 0.72
CA THR A 317 -4.69 4.47 1.85
C THR A 317 -6.14 4.55 1.38
N LEU A 318 -6.50 5.56 0.59
CA LEU A 318 -7.88 5.71 0.07
C LEU A 318 -8.28 4.55 -0.84
N PHE A 319 -7.33 4.02 -1.61
CA PHE A 319 -7.54 2.84 -2.44
C PHE A 319 -7.82 1.60 -1.61
N GLN A 320 -7.00 1.37 -0.57
CA GLN A 320 -7.16 0.25 0.38
C GLN A 320 -8.47 0.34 1.17
N SER A 321 -9.07 1.52 1.32
CA SER A 321 -10.39 1.68 1.93
C SER A 321 -11.56 1.46 0.97
N THR A 322 -11.34 1.26 -0.34
CA THR A 322 -12.44 1.09 -1.33
C THR A 322 -12.89 -0.36 -1.52
N ALA A 323 -12.18 -1.33 -0.96
CA ALA A 323 -12.49 -2.75 -1.08
C ALA A 323 -11.92 -3.55 0.11
N SER A 324 -12.52 -4.71 0.38
CA SER A 324 -12.09 -5.64 1.42
C SER A 324 -11.95 -7.07 0.87
N GLY A 325 -11.32 -7.95 1.65
CA GLY A 325 -11.17 -9.38 1.34
C GLY A 325 -10.55 -9.66 -0.04
N ARG A 326 -11.10 -10.66 -0.75
CA ARG A 326 -10.59 -11.11 -2.05
C ARG A 326 -10.63 -10.01 -3.13
N ALA A 327 -11.57 -9.07 -3.05
CA ALA A 327 -11.65 -7.96 -3.99
C ALA A 327 -10.44 -7.02 -3.84
N LEU A 328 -10.02 -6.73 -2.61
CA LEU A 328 -8.84 -5.91 -2.33
C LEU A 328 -7.56 -6.57 -2.86
N ASP A 329 -7.38 -7.87 -2.65
CA ASP A 329 -6.20 -8.60 -3.14
C ASP A 329 -6.06 -8.53 -4.67
N LEU A 330 -7.17 -8.74 -5.39
CA LEU A 330 -7.21 -8.65 -6.86
C LEU A 330 -6.96 -7.22 -7.33
N LEU A 331 -7.50 -6.23 -6.62
CA LEU A 331 -7.33 -4.81 -6.93
C LEU A 331 -5.88 -4.35 -6.70
N VAL A 332 -5.24 -4.75 -5.60
CA VAL A 332 -3.83 -4.43 -5.31
C VAL A 332 -2.92 -4.97 -6.41
N GLY A 333 -3.13 -6.23 -6.82
CA GLY A 333 -2.36 -6.87 -7.89
C GLY A 333 -2.49 -6.14 -9.24
N ILE A 334 -3.72 -5.85 -9.68
CA ILE A 334 -3.93 -5.14 -10.95
C ILE A 334 -3.44 -3.69 -10.89
N ASN A 335 -3.61 -3.00 -9.76
CA ASN A 335 -3.14 -1.63 -9.59
C ASN A 335 -1.61 -1.55 -9.69
N MET A 336 -0.89 -2.52 -9.16
CA MET A 336 0.57 -2.60 -9.31
C MET A 336 0.98 -2.72 -10.79
N LEU A 337 0.34 -3.63 -11.54
CA LEU A 337 0.64 -3.82 -12.96
C LEU A 337 0.31 -2.56 -13.79
N ILE A 338 -0.85 -1.96 -13.53
CA ILE A 338 -1.26 -0.69 -14.13
C ILE A 338 -0.21 0.38 -13.85
N GLY A 339 0.17 0.58 -12.58
CA GLY A 339 1.12 1.63 -12.20
C GLY A 339 2.47 1.47 -12.87
N VAL A 340 3.02 0.25 -12.88
CA VAL A 340 4.30 -0.07 -13.55
C VAL A 340 4.22 0.22 -15.04
N THR A 341 3.17 -0.23 -15.71
CA THR A 341 3.01 -0.06 -17.17
C THR A 341 2.77 1.40 -17.55
N VAL A 342 1.90 2.09 -16.82
CA VAL A 342 1.59 3.51 -17.06
C VAL A 342 2.83 4.39 -16.85
N SER A 343 3.59 4.14 -15.78
CA SER A 343 4.85 4.86 -15.52
C SER A 343 5.91 4.60 -16.59
N ALA A 344 6.00 3.36 -17.10
CA ALA A 344 6.94 2.98 -18.16
C ALA A 344 6.63 3.69 -19.48
N VAL A 345 5.37 3.65 -19.90
CA VAL A 345 4.90 4.30 -21.13
C VAL A 345 4.99 5.81 -21.00
N SER A 346 4.62 6.38 -19.85
CA SER A 346 4.70 7.83 -19.65
C SER A 346 6.13 8.35 -19.67
N ALA A 347 7.10 7.60 -19.12
CA ALA A 347 8.51 7.94 -19.20
C ALA A 347 9.00 7.98 -20.66
N LEU A 348 8.67 6.96 -21.47
CA LEU A 348 9.00 6.97 -22.89
C LEU A 348 8.33 8.16 -23.61
N CYS A 349 7.02 8.35 -23.42
CA CYS A 349 6.30 9.48 -24.02
C CYS A 349 6.91 10.82 -23.62
N ALA A 350 7.36 10.97 -22.36
CA ALA A 350 8.00 12.18 -21.89
C ALA A 350 9.37 12.41 -22.53
N ALA A 351 10.14 11.36 -22.76
CA ALA A 351 11.44 11.43 -23.43
C ALA A 351 11.29 11.83 -24.91
N GLU A 352 10.34 11.21 -25.62
CA GLU A 352 10.02 11.53 -27.01
C GLU A 352 9.47 12.97 -27.14
N LEU A 353 8.60 13.38 -26.21
CA LEU A 353 8.08 14.74 -26.17
C LEU A 353 9.19 15.76 -25.88
N ASN A 354 10.11 15.44 -24.97
CA ASN A 354 11.26 16.27 -24.67
C ASN A 354 12.19 16.42 -25.88
N ALA A 355 12.42 15.34 -26.64
CA ALA A 355 13.17 15.41 -27.89
C ALA A 355 12.46 16.29 -28.94
N ALA A 356 11.13 16.27 -29.01
CA ALA A 356 10.34 16.99 -30.01
C ALA A 356 10.12 18.48 -29.69
N VAL A 357 9.76 18.82 -28.44
CA VAL A 357 9.32 20.18 -28.05
C VAL A 357 10.14 20.79 -26.91
N GLY A 358 11.18 20.09 -26.45
CA GLY A 358 12.08 20.53 -25.39
C GLY A 358 11.54 20.30 -23.97
N VAL A 359 12.45 20.35 -22.99
CA VAL A 359 12.15 20.01 -21.60
C VAL A 359 11.14 20.97 -20.97
N ARG A 360 11.22 22.27 -21.25
CA ARG A 360 10.32 23.26 -20.65
C ARG A 360 8.87 23.03 -21.08
N SER A 361 8.63 22.71 -22.35
CA SER A 361 7.29 22.41 -22.86
C SER A 361 6.76 21.10 -22.27
N THR A 362 7.62 20.09 -22.17
CA THR A 362 7.30 18.80 -21.56
C THR A 362 6.89 18.93 -20.10
N LEU A 363 7.61 19.76 -19.31
CA LEU A 363 7.25 20.04 -17.91
C LEU A 363 5.95 20.82 -17.77
N ARG A 364 5.63 21.75 -18.69
CA ARG A 364 4.33 22.45 -18.70
C ARG A 364 3.17 21.49 -18.95
N ILE A 365 3.37 20.51 -19.83
CA ILE A 365 2.36 19.46 -20.11
C ILE A 365 2.16 18.60 -18.86
N ALA A 366 3.24 18.16 -18.20
CA ALA A 366 3.16 17.44 -16.92
C ALA A 366 2.44 18.26 -15.84
N ALA A 367 2.72 19.56 -15.75
CA ALA A 367 2.03 20.45 -14.82
C ALA A 367 0.52 20.58 -15.14
N GLY A 368 0.16 20.70 -16.42
CA GLY A 368 -1.23 20.70 -16.87
C GLY A 368 -1.97 19.41 -16.47
N LEU A 369 -1.32 18.26 -16.66
CA LEU A 369 -1.84 16.96 -16.20
C LEU A 369 -2.03 16.93 -14.68
N ALA A 370 -1.08 17.44 -13.91
CA ALA A 370 -1.20 17.56 -12.45
C ALA A 370 -2.37 18.45 -12.02
N ILE A 371 -2.61 19.58 -12.70
CA ILE A 371 -3.75 20.48 -12.45
C ILE A 371 -5.08 19.78 -12.76
N LEU A 372 -5.18 19.11 -13.92
CA LEU A 372 -6.38 18.35 -14.29
C LEU A 372 -6.66 17.24 -13.27
N GLY A 373 -5.60 16.60 -12.77
CA GLY A 373 -5.67 15.64 -11.67
C GLY A 373 -6.20 16.23 -10.38
N ALA A 374 -5.70 17.41 -10.00
CA ALA A 374 -6.13 18.11 -8.81
C ALA A 374 -7.62 18.47 -8.89
N ILE A 375 -8.08 18.95 -10.05
CA ILE A 375 -9.49 19.24 -10.33
C ILE A 375 -10.33 17.97 -10.24
N TYR A 376 -9.91 16.89 -10.91
CA TYR A 376 -10.60 15.60 -10.85
C TYR A 376 -10.67 15.05 -9.42
N SER A 377 -9.57 15.12 -8.66
CA SER A 377 -9.52 14.71 -7.25
C SER A 377 -10.49 15.54 -6.39
N ALA A 378 -10.47 16.87 -6.56
CA ALA A 378 -11.35 17.77 -5.82
C ALA A 378 -12.84 17.51 -6.13
N TRP A 379 -13.17 17.22 -7.39
CA TRP A 379 -14.54 17.00 -7.83
C TRP A 379 -15.06 15.59 -7.57
N ARG A 380 -14.32 14.55 -7.99
CA ARG A 380 -14.74 13.16 -7.94
C ARG A 380 -14.31 12.47 -6.65
N LEU A 381 -13.06 12.62 -6.21
CA LEU A 381 -12.58 11.87 -5.05
C LEU A 381 -13.17 12.37 -3.74
N THR A 382 -13.49 13.66 -3.62
CA THR A 382 -14.22 14.15 -2.44
C THR A 382 -15.65 13.58 -2.38
N ARG A 383 -16.27 13.31 -3.53
CA ARG A 383 -17.55 12.58 -3.59
C ARG A 383 -17.37 11.12 -3.25
N VAL A 384 -16.33 10.47 -3.78
CA VAL A 384 -15.98 9.09 -3.46
C VAL A 384 -15.69 8.94 -1.98
N GLU A 385 -14.97 9.85 -1.34
CA GLU A 385 -14.71 9.79 0.11
C GLU A 385 -15.97 10.02 0.95
N LYS A 386 -16.94 10.79 0.45
CA LYS A 386 -18.25 10.95 1.11
C LYS A 386 -19.18 9.75 0.89
N GLN A 387 -19.10 9.11 -0.28
CA GLN A 387 -19.94 7.98 -0.74
C GLN A 387 -19.31 6.61 -0.48
N THR A 388 -18.03 6.59 -0.17
CA THR A 388 -17.35 5.55 0.57
C THR A 388 -17.40 6.08 1.99
N PRO A 389 -18.56 6.04 2.67
CA PRO A 389 -18.42 5.87 4.10
C PRO A 389 -17.59 4.59 4.16
N ALA A 390 -16.33 4.71 4.58
CA ALA A 390 -15.96 3.79 5.64
C ALA A 390 -17.14 3.95 6.59
N ASN A 391 -18.01 2.95 6.57
CA ASN A 391 -18.64 2.28 7.69
C ASN A 391 -17.95 2.69 9.01
N ARG A 392 -17.78 3.98 9.32
CA ARG A 392 -17.01 4.44 10.47
C ARG A 392 -17.82 4.00 11.66
N ARG A 393 -19.14 4.15 11.61
CA ARG A 393 -20.03 3.61 12.63
C ARG A 393 -19.89 2.10 12.78
N GLU A 394 -19.90 1.33 11.71
CA GLU A 394 -19.87 -0.13 11.72
C GLU A 394 -18.48 -0.70 12.07
N VAL A 395 -17.40 -0.14 11.53
CA VAL A 395 -16.01 -0.48 11.80
C VAL A 395 -15.60 0.02 13.18
N ASP A 396 -15.96 1.24 13.56
CA ASP A 396 -15.75 1.77 14.91
C ASP A 396 -16.54 0.92 15.91
N ALA A 397 -17.77 0.49 15.60
CA ALA A 397 -18.53 -0.41 16.45
C ALA A 397 -17.91 -1.79 16.59
N ILE A 398 -17.44 -2.39 15.49
CA ILE A 398 -16.64 -3.62 15.56
C ILE A 398 -15.41 -3.40 16.43
N LYS A 399 -14.75 -2.24 16.30
CA LYS A 399 -13.54 -1.92 17.08
C LYS A 399 -13.82 -1.56 18.54
N ASN A 400 -15.02 -1.10 18.86
CA ASN A 400 -15.48 -0.82 20.21
C ASN A 400 -15.82 -2.10 20.97
N VAL A 401 -16.17 -3.18 20.26
CA VAL A 401 -16.25 -4.51 20.87
C VAL A 401 -14.86 -4.98 21.25
N GLU A 402 -14.63 -5.11 22.55
CA GLU A 402 -13.34 -5.42 23.17
C GLU A 402 -12.61 -6.59 22.49
N ALA A 403 -13.32 -7.67 22.20
CA ALA A 403 -12.71 -8.85 21.63
C ALA A 403 -12.45 -8.78 20.12
N PHE A 404 -13.09 -7.86 19.38
CA PHE A 404 -12.77 -7.57 17.98
C PHE A 404 -11.74 -6.44 17.81
N ARG A 405 -11.40 -5.72 18.90
CA ARG A 405 -10.36 -4.69 18.90
C ARG A 405 -9.03 -5.14 18.28
N PRO A 406 -8.54 -6.40 18.49
CA PRO A 406 -7.30 -6.90 17.91
C PRO A 406 -7.34 -7.20 16.40
N LEU A 407 -8.49 -7.09 15.73
CA LEU A 407 -8.58 -7.36 14.28
C LEU A 407 -7.77 -6.33 13.49
N SER A 408 -7.22 -6.67 12.32
CA SER A 408 -6.64 -5.66 11.43
C SER A 408 -7.73 -4.75 10.83
N VAL A 409 -7.37 -3.61 10.24
CA VAL A 409 -8.32 -2.75 9.51
C VAL A 409 -9.01 -3.51 8.40
N ALA A 410 -8.25 -4.33 7.67
CA ALA A 410 -8.77 -5.13 6.58
C ALA A 410 -9.78 -6.17 7.09
N ALA A 411 -9.49 -6.83 8.22
CA ALA A 411 -10.40 -7.78 8.85
C ALA A 411 -11.65 -7.11 9.43
N ALA A 412 -11.50 -5.96 10.09
CA ALA A 412 -12.62 -5.19 10.61
C ALA A 412 -13.52 -4.65 9.50
N ASN A 413 -12.94 -4.15 8.39
CA ASN A 413 -13.71 -3.75 7.21
C ASN A 413 -14.44 -4.93 6.57
N GLN A 414 -13.77 -6.09 6.47
CA GLN A 414 -14.40 -7.30 5.93
C GLN A 414 -15.59 -7.74 6.80
N LEU A 415 -15.46 -7.60 8.13
CA LEU A 415 -16.55 -7.90 9.05
C LEU A 415 -17.66 -6.85 8.97
N ALA A 416 -17.30 -5.57 8.83
CA ALA A 416 -18.25 -4.46 8.68
C ALA A 416 -19.07 -4.61 7.39
N ASP A 417 -18.47 -5.06 6.30
CA ASP A 417 -19.14 -5.34 5.02
C ASP A 417 -20.13 -6.52 5.13
N ALA A 418 -19.97 -7.39 6.14
CA ALA A 418 -20.87 -8.50 6.43
C ALA A 418 -22.02 -8.12 7.38
N LEU A 419 -22.01 -6.91 7.96
CA LEU A 419 -23.06 -6.47 8.88
C LEU A 419 -24.35 -6.16 8.13
N ILE A 420 -25.46 -6.67 8.68
CA ILE A 420 -26.81 -6.43 8.17
C ILE A 420 -27.54 -5.56 9.20
N VAL A 421 -28.01 -4.38 8.77
CA VAL A 421 -28.82 -3.50 9.61
C VAL A 421 -30.18 -4.15 9.89
N VAL A 422 -30.54 -4.23 11.17
CA VAL A 422 -31.82 -4.77 11.65
C VAL A 422 -32.47 -3.74 12.57
N PRO A 423 -33.60 -3.11 12.17
CA PRO A 423 -34.35 -2.23 13.06
C PRO A 423 -35.01 -3.04 14.18
N ALA A 424 -35.10 -2.46 15.38
CA ALA A 424 -35.78 -3.06 16.52
C ALA A 424 -36.76 -2.05 17.15
N ALA A 425 -38.04 -2.38 17.17
CA ALA A 425 -39.07 -1.60 17.86
C ALA A 425 -39.06 -1.90 19.36
N GLU A 426 -39.60 -0.98 20.15
CA GLU A 426 -39.81 -1.22 21.58
C GLU A 426 -40.74 -2.42 21.78
N GLY A 427 -40.34 -3.34 22.67
CA GLY A 427 -41.02 -4.60 22.93
C GLY A 427 -40.54 -5.78 22.07
N ASP A 428 -39.76 -5.55 21.01
CA ASP A 428 -39.27 -6.62 20.14
C ASP A 428 -38.36 -7.59 20.91
N VAL A 429 -38.63 -8.88 20.80
CA VAL A 429 -37.75 -9.94 21.31
C VAL A 429 -36.83 -10.38 20.18
N VAL A 430 -35.57 -9.96 20.23
CA VAL A 430 -34.59 -10.16 19.16
C VAL A 430 -34.10 -11.60 19.11
N VAL A 431 -33.87 -12.20 20.27
CA VAL A 431 -33.53 -13.62 20.43
C VAL A 431 -34.26 -14.17 21.65
N ARG A 432 -34.62 -15.46 21.62
CA ARG A 432 -35.20 -16.16 22.77
C ARG A 432 -34.22 -17.19 23.32
N GLN A 433 -34.21 -17.33 24.64
CA GLN A 433 -33.48 -18.39 25.33
C GLN A 433 -33.94 -19.75 24.81
N GLY A 434 -32.99 -20.67 24.59
CA GLY A 434 -33.25 -22.00 24.04
C GLY A 434 -33.25 -22.09 22.51
N ASP A 435 -33.32 -20.98 21.78
CA ASP A 435 -33.29 -21.00 20.31
C ASP A 435 -31.90 -21.41 19.78
N SER A 436 -31.85 -22.00 18.59
CA SER A 436 -30.60 -22.19 17.86
C SER A 436 -30.02 -20.84 17.40
N ALA A 437 -28.70 -20.69 17.43
CA ALA A 437 -28.04 -19.46 17.03
C ALA A 437 -27.28 -19.58 15.70
N GLU A 438 -27.65 -18.73 14.74
CA GLU A 438 -26.93 -18.55 13.47
C GLU A 438 -26.31 -17.16 13.32
N ASP A 439 -26.63 -16.24 14.23
CA ASP A 439 -26.22 -14.83 14.17
C ASP A 439 -25.76 -14.33 15.55
N MET A 440 -24.95 -13.27 15.57
CA MET A 440 -24.75 -12.41 16.73
C MET A 440 -25.17 -10.97 16.39
N PHE A 441 -25.36 -10.15 17.43
CA PHE A 441 -25.85 -8.79 17.26
C PHE A 441 -24.97 -7.78 18.00
N LEU A 442 -24.75 -6.64 17.36
CA LEU A 442 -24.08 -5.45 17.89
C LEU A 442 -25.13 -4.34 17.99
N ILE A 443 -25.11 -3.55 19.06
CA ILE A 443 -26.11 -2.51 19.30
C ILE A 443 -25.63 -1.17 18.71
N SER A 444 -26.27 -0.75 17.62
CA SER A 444 -26.03 0.55 16.95
C SER A 444 -26.74 1.68 17.70
N SER A 445 -27.97 1.47 18.15
CA SER A 445 -28.72 2.43 18.99
C SER A 445 -29.87 1.74 19.71
N GLY A 446 -30.46 2.42 20.71
CA GLY A 446 -31.54 1.87 21.53
C GLY A 446 -31.05 1.31 22.85
N VAL A 447 -31.98 0.72 23.61
CA VAL A 447 -31.69 0.08 24.89
C VAL A 447 -32.35 -1.30 24.88
N PHE A 448 -31.58 -2.30 25.28
CA PHE A 448 -32.01 -3.70 25.29
C PHE A 448 -31.79 -4.28 26.68
N GLU A 449 -32.55 -5.30 27.02
CA GLU A 449 -32.39 -6.05 28.27
C GLU A 449 -32.16 -7.53 27.95
N THR A 450 -31.25 -8.13 28.71
CA THR A 450 -30.98 -9.56 28.69
C THR A 450 -31.77 -10.21 29.82
N ILE A 451 -32.53 -11.25 29.48
CA ILE A 451 -33.44 -11.95 30.38
C ILE A 451 -33.04 -13.43 30.39
N VAL A 452 -32.74 -13.96 31.58
CA VAL A 452 -32.47 -15.38 31.82
C VAL A 452 -33.56 -15.90 32.75
N ASP A 453 -34.27 -16.95 32.33
CA ASP A 453 -35.35 -17.58 33.12
C ASP A 453 -36.40 -16.58 33.62
N GLY A 454 -36.70 -15.58 32.78
CA GLY A 454 -37.69 -14.53 33.07
C GLY A 454 -37.18 -13.36 33.93
N GLN A 455 -35.95 -13.43 34.44
CA GLN A 455 -35.32 -12.35 35.22
C GLN A 455 -34.39 -11.51 34.37
N GLN A 456 -34.48 -10.18 34.53
CA GLN A 456 -33.56 -9.26 33.87
C GLN A 456 -32.18 -9.34 34.54
N VAL A 457 -31.17 -9.76 33.78
CA VAL A 457 -29.79 -9.93 34.28
C VAL A 457 -28.86 -8.81 33.84
N ARG A 458 -29.16 -8.12 32.73
CA ARG A 458 -28.30 -7.05 32.21
C ARG A 458 -29.07 -6.08 31.31
N THR A 459 -28.68 -4.82 31.33
CA THR A 459 -29.11 -3.81 30.35
C THR A 459 -27.97 -3.56 29.37
N LEU A 460 -28.27 -3.61 28.07
CA LEU A 460 -27.34 -3.40 26.98
C LEU A 460 -27.65 -2.09 26.25
N ARG A 461 -26.61 -1.35 25.86
CA ARG A 461 -26.71 -0.05 25.19
C ARG A 461 -25.81 0.01 23.96
N HIS A 462 -25.66 1.21 23.38
CA HIS A 462 -24.69 1.46 22.31
C HIS A 462 -23.32 0.83 22.63
N ASP A 463 -22.69 0.22 21.62
CA ASP A 463 -21.42 -0.53 21.69
C ASP A 463 -21.46 -1.88 22.44
N ASP A 464 -22.58 -2.27 23.07
CA ASP A 464 -22.74 -3.63 23.58
C ASP A 464 -23.05 -4.64 22.46
N HIS A 465 -22.84 -5.92 22.76
CA HIS A 465 -23.10 -7.04 21.85
C HIS A 465 -23.65 -8.25 22.61
N PHE A 466 -24.38 -9.11 21.88
CA PHE A 466 -24.91 -10.36 22.41
C PHE A 466 -24.99 -11.46 21.35
N GLY A 467 -25.08 -12.70 21.83
CA GLY A 467 -25.28 -13.88 21.00
C GLY A 467 -24.00 -14.66 20.66
N GLU A 468 -22.83 -14.19 21.12
CA GLU A 468 -21.52 -14.79 20.89
C GLU A 468 -21.37 -16.19 21.49
N ILE A 469 -21.94 -16.45 22.68
CA ILE A 469 -21.84 -17.73 23.40
C ILE A 469 -22.35 -18.89 22.55
N ALA A 470 -23.55 -18.72 21.99
CA ALA A 470 -24.23 -19.74 21.21
C ALA A 470 -23.50 -20.03 19.88
N LEU A 471 -22.77 -19.06 19.35
CA LEU A 471 -21.93 -19.25 18.16
C LEU A 471 -20.63 -20.01 18.49
N LEU A 472 -19.93 -19.60 19.55
CA LEU A 472 -18.65 -20.19 19.96
C LEU A 472 -18.78 -21.63 20.42
N TYR A 473 -19.77 -21.92 21.28
CA TYR A 473 -19.92 -23.23 21.91
C TYR A 473 -20.88 -24.16 21.17
N ILE A 474 -21.46 -23.71 20.04
CA ILE A 474 -22.47 -24.48 19.30
C ILE A 474 -23.61 -24.92 20.23
N ALA A 475 -24.08 -23.97 21.05
CA ALA A 475 -25.08 -24.19 22.09
C ALA A 475 -26.36 -23.39 21.79
N PRO A 476 -27.51 -23.76 22.39
CA PRO A 476 -28.70 -22.91 22.37
C PRO A 476 -28.43 -21.52 22.98
N ARG A 477 -29.26 -20.53 22.64
CA ARG A 477 -29.22 -19.20 23.27
C ARG A 477 -29.37 -19.32 24.79
N THR A 478 -28.44 -18.74 25.52
CA THR A 478 -28.43 -18.77 26.99
C THR A 478 -29.36 -17.74 27.63
N ALA A 479 -29.83 -16.75 26.86
CA ALA A 479 -30.71 -15.69 27.34
C ALA A 479 -31.62 -15.19 26.22
N SER A 480 -32.76 -14.62 26.60
CA SER A 480 -33.59 -13.81 25.70
C SER A 480 -33.08 -12.37 25.72
N VAL A 481 -33.17 -11.66 24.59
CA VAL A 481 -32.85 -10.23 24.53
C VAL A 481 -34.04 -9.47 23.97
N ARG A 482 -34.54 -8.48 24.74
CA ARG A 482 -35.71 -7.68 24.39
C ARG A 482 -35.33 -6.21 24.25
N CYS A 483 -35.89 -5.54 23.26
CA CYS A 483 -35.75 -4.11 23.04
C CYS A 483 -36.69 -3.36 24.01
N VAL A 484 -36.14 -2.46 24.83
CA VAL A 484 -36.91 -1.61 25.76
C VAL A 484 -36.95 -0.15 25.32
N GLN A 485 -36.08 0.24 24.39
CA GLN A 485 -36.16 1.52 23.70
C GLN A 485 -35.79 1.29 22.24
N ALA A 486 -36.69 1.67 21.33
CA ALA A 486 -36.52 1.47 19.89
C ALA A 486 -35.15 1.94 19.39
N GLY A 487 -34.60 1.17 18.47
CA GLY A 487 -33.23 1.36 18.01
C GLY A 487 -32.87 0.47 16.83
N GLU A 488 -31.58 0.24 16.68
CA GLU A 488 -31.00 -0.44 15.53
C GLU A 488 -29.90 -1.39 16.00
N LEU A 489 -29.86 -2.57 15.38
CA LEU A 489 -28.86 -3.60 15.58
C LEU A 489 -28.09 -3.83 14.29
N TRP A 490 -26.83 -4.21 14.40
CA TRP A 490 -26.11 -4.86 13.33
C TRP A 490 -26.02 -6.34 13.58
N ARG A 491 -26.56 -7.12 12.64
CA ARG A 491 -26.53 -8.57 12.65
C ARG A 491 -25.31 -9.08 11.90
N LEU A 492 -24.59 -9.99 12.53
CA LEU A 492 -23.43 -10.66 11.97
C LEU A 492 -23.66 -12.17 11.94
N ARG A 493 -23.50 -12.78 10.76
CA ARG A 493 -23.70 -14.23 10.56
C ARG A 493 -22.58 -15.05 11.19
N ARG A 494 -22.92 -16.27 11.60
CA ARG A 494 -22.00 -17.26 12.18
C ARG A 494 -20.73 -17.45 11.35
N GLU A 495 -20.86 -17.60 10.03
CA GLU A 495 -19.70 -17.84 9.17
C GLU A 495 -18.69 -16.68 9.20
N ASP A 496 -19.18 -15.44 9.15
CA ASP A 496 -18.33 -14.24 9.15
C ASP A 496 -17.75 -13.98 10.54
N PHE A 497 -18.53 -14.25 11.60
CA PHE A 497 -18.04 -14.26 12.98
C PHE A 497 -16.90 -15.26 13.18
N LEU A 498 -17.13 -16.54 12.84
CA LEU A 498 -16.12 -17.59 13.01
C LEU A 498 -14.88 -17.30 12.18
N ARG A 499 -15.02 -16.77 10.96
CA ARG A 499 -13.88 -16.38 10.13
C ARG A 499 -13.03 -15.31 10.79
N ALA A 500 -13.64 -14.31 11.42
CA ALA A 500 -12.92 -13.26 12.13
C ALA A 500 -12.24 -13.77 13.42
N VAL A 501 -12.93 -14.62 14.17
CA VAL A 501 -12.45 -15.13 15.47
C VAL A 501 -11.34 -16.18 15.28
N THR A 502 -11.58 -17.21 14.48
CA THR A 502 -10.59 -18.29 14.22
C THR A 502 -9.38 -17.81 13.41
N GLY A 503 -9.52 -16.69 12.69
CA GLY A 503 -8.42 -16.06 11.95
C GLY A 503 -7.44 -15.27 12.82
N ASN A 504 -7.75 -15.02 14.10
CA ASN A 504 -6.90 -14.25 15.01
C ASN A 504 -6.98 -14.79 16.45
N SER A 505 -5.92 -15.47 16.89
CA SER A 505 -5.84 -16.10 18.21
C SER A 505 -6.07 -15.13 19.39
N THR A 506 -5.79 -13.85 19.20
CA THR A 506 -6.01 -12.82 20.24
C THR A 506 -7.48 -12.48 20.36
N THR A 507 -8.18 -12.36 19.22
CA THR A 507 -9.63 -12.17 19.16
C THR A 507 -10.36 -13.41 19.67
N GLU A 508 -9.88 -14.60 19.33
CA GLU A 508 -10.39 -15.87 19.87
C GLU A 508 -10.31 -15.90 21.39
N ALA A 509 -9.12 -15.70 21.96
CA ALA A 509 -8.92 -15.70 23.41
C ALA A 509 -9.80 -14.66 24.11
N ALA A 510 -9.92 -13.45 23.55
CA ALA A 510 -10.76 -12.40 24.10
C ALA A 510 -12.25 -12.75 24.04
N MET A 511 -12.74 -13.31 22.93
CA MET A 511 -14.14 -13.73 22.80
C MET A 511 -14.48 -14.88 23.75
N THR A 512 -13.60 -15.88 23.87
CA THR A 512 -13.78 -16.99 24.80
C THR A 512 -13.83 -16.50 26.25
N ALA A 513 -12.95 -15.58 26.64
CA ALA A 513 -12.94 -15.01 27.99
C ALA A 513 -14.25 -14.27 28.33
N ILE A 514 -14.78 -13.47 27.39
CA ILE A 514 -16.07 -12.77 27.56
C ILE A 514 -17.22 -13.79 27.68
N ALA A 515 -17.21 -14.83 26.84
CA ALA A 515 -18.25 -15.86 26.85
C ALA A 515 -18.25 -16.66 28.17
N ASP A 516 -17.07 -17.04 28.66
CA ASP A 516 -16.92 -17.77 29.92
C ASP A 516 -17.37 -16.95 31.14
N GLN A 517 -17.02 -15.66 31.16
CA GLN A 517 -17.45 -14.75 32.21
C GLN A 517 -18.98 -14.64 32.23
N ARG A 518 -19.61 -14.51 31.06
CA ARG A 518 -21.07 -14.39 30.93
C ARG A 518 -21.79 -15.70 31.29
N LEU A 519 -21.24 -16.85 30.92
CA LEU A 519 -21.75 -18.16 31.32
C LEU A 519 -21.70 -18.37 32.83
N THR A 520 -20.60 -17.96 33.47
CA THR A 520 -20.46 -18.04 34.93
C THR A 520 -21.54 -17.22 35.63
N HIS A 521 -21.77 -15.98 35.16
CA HIS A 521 -22.77 -15.10 35.75
C HIS A 521 -24.22 -15.59 35.51
N ALA A 522 -24.50 -16.20 34.35
CA ALA A 522 -25.79 -16.84 34.10
C ALA A 522 -26.02 -18.06 35.02
N GLY A 523 -24.98 -18.86 35.26
CA GLY A 523 -25.04 -20.02 36.17
C GLY A 523 -25.16 -19.63 37.65
N GLU A 524 -24.66 -18.47 38.07
CA GLU A 524 -24.88 -17.93 39.42
C GLU A 524 -26.35 -17.53 39.65
N VAL A 525 -27.01 -16.96 38.63
CA VAL A 525 -28.44 -16.61 38.68
C VAL A 525 -29.30 -17.88 38.78
N ASP A 526 -28.96 -18.94 38.05
CA ASP A 526 -29.64 -20.24 38.10
C ASP A 526 -29.50 -20.91 39.49
N ARG A 527 -28.29 -20.92 40.08
CA ARG A 527 -28.08 -21.49 41.43
C ARG A 527 -28.79 -20.73 42.54
N GLY A 528 -28.87 -19.40 42.46
CA GLY A 528 -29.63 -18.58 43.41
C GLY A 528 -31.13 -18.89 43.43
N HIS A 529 -31.67 -19.50 42.37
CA HIS A 529 -33.06 -19.94 42.30
C HIS A 529 -33.27 -21.31 42.97
N HIS A 530 -32.29 -22.20 42.89
CA HIS A 530 -32.38 -23.53 43.50
C HIS A 530 -32.14 -23.54 45.01
N ASP A 531 -31.34 -22.63 45.55
CA ASP A 531 -31.06 -22.54 47.00
C ASP A 531 -32.14 -21.74 47.78
N GLY A 532 -33.12 -21.16 47.09
CA GLY A 532 -34.20 -20.34 47.66
C GLY A 532 -35.58 -21.00 47.73
N CYS A 533 -35.69 -22.30 47.41
CA CYS A 533 -36.95 -23.06 47.39
C CYS A 533 -37.14 -23.98 48.60
#